data_AF-A0A8S2FZT2-F1
#
_entry.id   AF-A0A8S2FZT2-F1
#
_cell.length_a   1.000
_cell.length_b   1.000
_cell.length_c   1.000
_cell.angle_alpha   90.00
_cell.angle_beta   90.00
_cell.angle_gamma   90.00
#
_symmetry.space_group_name_H-M   'P 1'
#
loop_
_entity.id
_entity.type
_entity.pdbx_description
1 polymer ?
#
loop_
_entity_poly.entity_id
_entity_poly.type
_entity_poly.pdbx_seq_one_letter_code
_entity_poly.pdbx_strand_id
1 'polypeptide(L)' 'MVVGQNGAANQEESVYNLVPRTEIRAPKPQRYESTFKKHAAESLNKGKYDHRTMGYAEEPLPNPEKFLKKHEKE' A
#
# COMPACT_ATOMS: atom_id res chain seq x y z
N MET A 1 38.43 10.80 -31.08
CA MET A 1 37.80 11.10 -29.77
C MET A 1 37.37 12.56 -29.81
N VAL A 2 36.07 12.81 -30.02
CA VAL A 2 35.53 14.18 -30.12
C VAL A 2 35.05 14.57 -28.72
N VAL A 3 35.71 15.56 -28.14
CA VAL A 3 35.36 16.12 -26.84
C VAL A 3 34.02 16.85 -27.00
N GLY A 4 32.99 16.33 -26.33
CA GLY A 4 31.67 16.95 -26.28
C GLY A 4 31.75 18.33 -25.64
N GLN A 5 31.56 19.37 -26.44
CA GLN A 5 31.38 20.72 -25.98
C GLN A 5 30.00 20.81 -25.31
N ASN A 6 29.99 20.88 -23.99
CA ASN A 6 28.77 21.16 -23.23
C ASN A 6 28.39 22.62 -23.45
N GLY A 7 27.36 22.85 -24.26
CA GLY A 7 26.72 24.15 -24.39
C GLY A 7 25.93 24.49 -23.14
N ALA A 8 26.54 25.24 -22.21
CA ALA A 8 25.81 26.10 -21.30
C ALA A 8 25.52 27.40 -22.07
N ALA A 9 24.25 27.60 -22.43
CA ALA A 9 23.80 28.80 -23.12
C ALA A 9 24.25 30.06 -22.36
N ASN A 10 24.76 31.05 -23.11
CA ASN A 10 25.18 32.39 -22.68
C ASN A 10 24.42 32.90 -21.43
N GLN A 11 24.94 32.61 -20.24
CA GLN A 11 24.60 33.37 -19.04
C GLN A 11 25.74 34.36 -18.85
N GLU A 12 25.42 35.65 -18.80
CA GLU A 12 26.38 36.68 -18.43
C GLU A 12 27.00 36.30 -17.08
N GLU A 13 28.32 36.23 -17.03
CA GLU A 13 29.05 35.84 -15.82
C GLU A 13 28.72 36.82 -14.70
N SER A 14 28.15 36.31 -13.61
CA SER A 14 27.72 37.12 -12.47
C SER A 14 28.07 36.41 -11.16
N VAL A 15 28.62 37.16 -10.22
CA VAL A 15 28.97 36.66 -8.87
C VAL A 15 27.75 36.05 -8.16
N TYR A 16 26.54 36.52 -8.49
CA TYR A 16 25.29 36.00 -7.93
C TYR A 16 24.88 34.63 -8.49
N ASN A 17 25.46 34.19 -9.61
CA ASN A 17 25.22 32.88 -10.21
C ASN A 17 26.22 31.81 -9.71
N LEU A 18 27.17 32.16 -8.82
CA LEU A 18 28.18 31.24 -8.29
C LEU A 18 27.59 30.17 -7.36
N VAL A 19 26.50 30.49 -6.67
CA VAL A 19 25.82 29.56 -5.77
C VAL A 19 24.58 29.01 -6.49
N PRO A 20 24.53 27.70 -6.79
CA PRO A 20 23.36 27.12 -7.43
C PRO A 20 22.16 27.27 -6.51
N ARG A 21 21.05 27.77 -7.05
CA ARG A 21 19.79 27.84 -6.31
C ARG A 21 19.30 26.42 -6.08
N THR A 22 18.87 26.13 -4.86
CA THR A 22 18.23 24.86 -4.54
C THR A 22 16.94 24.73 -5.34
N GLU A 23 16.95 23.85 -6.34
CA GLU A 23 15.77 23.49 -7.11
C GLU A 23 14.77 22.79 -6.18
N ILE A 24 13.65 23.45 -5.88
CA ILE A 24 12.57 22.83 -5.12
C ILE A 24 11.84 21.86 -6.06
N ARG A 25 12.16 20.57 -5.93
CA ARG A 25 11.43 19.53 -6.66
C ARG A 25 10.03 19.40 -6.09
N ALA A 26 9.02 19.56 -6.94
CA ALA A 26 7.66 19.26 -6.56
C ALA A 26 7.54 17.79 -6.10
N PRO A 27 6.74 17.48 -5.07
CA PRO A 27 6.49 16.10 -4.68
C PRO A 27 5.86 15.33 -5.84
N LYS A 28 6.26 14.06 -5.98
CA LYS A 28 5.68 13.19 -7.00
C LYS A 28 4.17 13.06 -6.77
N PRO A 29 3.34 13.08 -7.82
CA PRO A 29 1.91 12.86 -7.67
C PRO A 29 1.65 11.44 -7.14
N GLN A 30 0.53 11.28 -6.44
CA GLN A 30 0.08 9.96 -6.02
C GLN A 30 -0.16 9.06 -7.24
N ARG A 31 0.19 7.79 -7.11
CA ARG A 31 -0.12 6.79 -8.14
C ARG A 31 -1.63 6.55 -8.16
N TYR A 32 -2.14 6.26 -9.35
CA TYR A 32 -3.53 5.83 -9.50
C TYR A 32 -3.79 4.58 -8.66
N GLU A 33 -4.87 4.60 -7.88
CA GLU A 33 -5.41 3.42 -7.21
C GLU A 33 -6.67 2.94 -7.93
N SER A 34 -6.75 1.63 -8.18
CA SER A 34 -7.94 1.02 -8.80
C SER A 34 -9.17 1.19 -7.90
N THR A 35 -10.30 1.57 -8.50
CA THR A 35 -11.61 1.65 -7.84
C THR A 35 -12.06 0.28 -7.27
N PHE A 36 -11.57 -0.81 -7.85
CA PHE A 36 -11.91 -2.18 -7.46
C PHE A 36 -11.04 -2.74 -6.34
N LYS A 37 -10.01 -2.01 -5.87
CA LYS A 37 -9.07 -2.47 -4.83
C LYS A 37 -9.80 -3.00 -3.59
N LYS A 38 -10.84 -2.28 -3.13
CA LYS A 38 -11.66 -2.67 -1.98
C LYS A 38 -12.47 -3.94 -2.26
N HIS A 39 -13.20 -3.94 -3.38
CA HIS A 39 -14.03 -5.07 -3.79
C HIS A 39 -13.20 -6.35 -4.00
N ALA A 40 -12.01 -6.25 -4.57
CA ALA A 40 -11.10 -7.38 -4.73
C ALA A 40 -10.60 -7.93 -3.39
N ALA A 41 -10.32 -7.07 -2.41
CA ALA A 41 -9.93 -7.50 -1.07
C ALA A 41 -11.09 -8.20 -0.34
N GLU A 42 -12.30 -7.65 -0.44
CA GLU A 42 -13.51 -8.24 0.13
C GLU A 42 -13.84 -9.59 -0.50
N SER A 43 -13.82 -9.70 -1.83
CA SER A 43 -14.10 -10.96 -2.54
C SER A 43 -13.07 -12.04 -2.21
N LEU A 44 -11.80 -11.65 -2.12
CA LEU A 44 -10.72 -12.54 -1.73
C LEU A 44 -10.87 -13.03 -0.29
N ASN A 45 -11.43 -12.25 0.63
CA ASN A 45 -11.63 -12.66 2.01
C ASN A 45 -12.98 -13.32 2.28
N LYS A 46 -13.94 -13.17 1.36
CA LYS A 46 -15.29 -13.71 1.52
C LYS A 46 -15.28 -15.23 1.59
N GLY A 47 -15.69 -15.75 2.73
CA GLY A 47 -15.82 -17.20 2.95
C GLY A 47 -14.47 -17.92 3.11
N LYS A 48 -13.41 -17.19 3.47
CA LYS A 48 -12.22 -17.78 4.07
C LYS A 48 -12.53 -18.10 5.52
N TYR A 49 -12.77 -19.37 5.80
CA TYR A 49 -12.69 -19.90 7.16
C TYR A 49 -11.61 -20.97 7.13
N ASP A 50 -10.73 -20.97 8.14
CA ASP A 50 -9.55 -21.83 8.18
C ASP A 50 -9.90 -23.33 8.08
N HIS A 51 -11.11 -23.69 8.49
CA HIS A 51 -11.66 -25.04 8.52
C HIS A 51 -12.75 -25.29 7.46
N ARG A 52 -12.95 -24.40 6.47
CA ARG A 52 -14.05 -24.53 5.49
C ARG A 52 -13.92 -25.76 4.60
N THR A 53 -12.70 -26.05 4.13
CA THR A 53 -12.47 -27.08 3.12
C THR A 53 -12.30 -28.46 3.74
N MET A 54 -11.57 -28.56 4.85
CA MET A 54 -11.19 -29.85 5.48
C MET A 54 -11.69 -30.01 6.92
N GLY A 55 -12.46 -29.06 7.45
CA GLY A 55 -12.86 -29.07 8.86
C GLY A 55 -11.73 -28.65 9.80
N TYR A 56 -12.00 -28.74 11.11
CA TYR A 56 -10.98 -28.51 12.13
C TYR A 56 -10.04 -29.73 12.23
N ALA A 57 -8.74 -29.49 12.41
CA ALA A 57 -7.76 -30.57 12.60
C ALA A 57 -7.98 -31.31 13.95
N GLU A 58 -8.35 -30.55 14.99
CA GLU A 58 -8.81 -31.04 16.27
C GLU A 58 -10.10 -30.29 16.62
N GLU A 59 -11.14 -30.99 17.09
CA GLU A 59 -12.41 -30.36 17.42
C GLU A 59 -12.25 -29.47 18.66
N PRO A 60 -12.59 -28.16 18.58
CA PRO A 60 -12.50 -27.29 19.74
C PRO A 60 -13.53 -27.70 20.78
N LEU A 61 -13.06 -28.25 21.90
CA LEU A 61 -13.91 -28.59 23.02
C LEU A 61 -14.54 -27.31 23.60
N PRO A 62 -15.86 -27.28 23.82
CA PRO A 62 -16.50 -26.14 24.44
C PRO A 62 -15.97 -25.96 25.87
N ASN A 63 -15.64 -24.73 26.24
CA ASN A 63 -15.34 -24.40 27.63
C ASN A 63 -16.59 -24.75 28.47
N PRO A 64 -16.47 -25.51 29.58
CA PRO A 64 -17.60 -25.87 30.44
C PRO A 64 -18.40 -24.66 30.97
N GLU A 65 -17.80 -23.47 31.03
CA GLU A 65 -18.50 -22.23 31.39
C GLU A 65 -19.38 -21.65 30.27
N LYS A 66 -19.14 -22.07 29.01
CA LYS A 66 -19.89 -21.66 27.82
C LYS A 66 -21.00 -22.67 27.50
N PHE A 67 -21.85 -22.94 28.48
CA PHE A 67 -23.04 -23.74 28.28
C PHE A 67 -24.18 -22.91 27.70
N LEU A 68 -25.07 -23.56 26.93
CA LEU A 68 -26.22 -22.90 26.32
C LEU A 68 -27.22 -22.45 27.39
N LYS A 69 -27.54 -21.15 27.42
CA LYS A 69 -28.56 -20.58 28.30
C LYS A 69 -29.95 -20.66 27.67
N LYS A 70 -30.99 -20.55 28.50
CA LYS A 70 -32.39 -20.51 28.05
C LYS A 70 -32.58 -19.35 27.07
N HIS A 71 -33.14 -19.63 25.88
CA HIS A 71 -33.35 -18.67 24.78
C HIS A 71 -32.08 -18.06 24.15
N GLU A 72 -30.93 -18.73 24.18
CA GLU A 72 -29.71 -18.19 23.55
C GLU A 72 -29.70 -18.28 22.01
N LYS A 73 -30.48 -19.19 21.43
CA LYS A 73 -30.50 -19.49 19.99
C LYS A 73 -31.87 -19.29 19.34
N GLU A 74 -32.80 -18.65 20.04
CA GLU A 74 -34.16 -18.36 19.55
C GLU A 74 -34.27 -16.92 19.06
#